data_AF-A0A501WEY7-F1
#
_entry.id   AF-A0A501WEY7-F1
#
_cell.length_a   1.000
_cell.length_b   1.000
_cell.length_c   1.000
_cell.angle_alpha   90.00
_cell.angle_beta   90.00
_cell.angle_gamma   90.00
#
_symmetry.space_group_name_H-M   'P 1'
#
loop_
_entity.id
_entity.type
_entity.pdbx_description
1 polymer ?
#
loop_
_entity_poly.entity_id
_entity_poly.type
_entity_poly.pdbx_seq_one_letter_code
_entity_poly.pdbx_strand_id
1 'polypeptide(L)'
;MTDLFKHHARGLSSPAENAVAIVPDDAADLATAPRALFVGQGGDLALTLLGGDTVTFGNVPAGSLLPVRAIRVRASGTTAARILGLW
;
A
#
# COMPACT_ATOMS: atom_id res chain seq x y z
N MET A 1 20.94 -17.44 -0.38
CA MET A 1 21.24 -16.19 0.35
C MET A 1 21.14 -16.49 1.84
N THR A 2 22.09 -16.03 2.66
CA THR A 2 22.02 -16.19 4.12
C THR A 2 21.29 -14.99 4.70
N ASP A 3 20.14 -15.22 5.34
CA ASP A 3 19.42 -14.19 6.09
C ASP A 3 19.82 -14.24 7.57
N LEU A 4 20.52 -13.20 8.02
CA LEU A 4 20.97 -13.06 9.41
C LEU A 4 19.81 -12.72 10.36
N PHE A 5 18.68 -12.25 9.84
CA PHE A 5 17.52 -11.81 10.61
C PHE A 5 16.39 -12.83 10.63
N LYS A 6 16.58 -14.03 10.07
CA LYS A 6 15.53 -15.08 9.93
C LYS A 6 14.85 -15.51 11.25
N HIS A 7 15.50 -15.27 12.39
CA HIS A 7 14.99 -15.59 13.72
C HIS A 7 14.42 -14.36 14.47
N HIS A 8 14.44 -13.18 13.86
CA HIS A 8 13.81 -11.99 14.41
C HIS A 8 12.31 -12.03 14.14
N ALA A 9 11.52 -11.62 15.14
CA ALA A 9 10.08 -11.46 14.97
C ALA A 9 9.79 -10.30 13.98
N ARG A 10 8.88 -10.56 13.02
CA ARG A 10 8.40 -9.56 12.07
C ARG A 10 7.23 -8.79 12.69
N GLY A 11 7.31 -7.46 12.68
CA GLY A 11 6.28 -6.55 13.19
C GLY A 11 5.88 -5.50 12.17
N LEU A 12 4.99 -4.58 12.58
CA LEU A 12 4.46 -3.54 11.68
C LEU A 12 5.55 -2.61 11.12
N SER A 13 6.62 -2.37 11.87
CA SER A 13 7.76 -1.53 11.50
C SER A 13 8.93 -2.28 10.86
N SER A 14 8.86 -3.61 10.69
CA SER A 14 9.94 -4.39 10.06
C SER A 14 10.08 -4.05 8.56
N PRO A 15 11.22 -4.32 7.91
CA PRO A 15 11.33 -4.22 6.46
C PRO A 15 10.28 -5.09 5.74
N ALA A 16 9.80 -4.65 4.58
CA ALA A 16 8.92 -5.47 3.74
C ALA A 16 9.74 -6.54 3.01
N GLU A 17 9.25 -7.77 3.02
CA GLU A 17 9.90 -8.90 2.35
C GLU A 17 9.09 -9.33 1.11
N ASN A 18 7.84 -8.86 1.02
CA ASN A 18 6.92 -9.16 -0.07
C ASN A 18 6.36 -7.87 -0.66
N ALA A 19 6.03 -7.93 -1.95
CA ALA A 19 5.34 -6.88 -2.66
C ALA A 19 4.33 -7.46 -3.64
N VAL A 20 3.22 -6.76 -3.84
CA VAL A 20 2.27 -7.07 -4.92
C VAL A 20 1.85 -5.80 -5.64
N ALA A 21 1.69 -5.88 -6.96
CA ALA A 21 1.08 -4.81 -7.72
C ALA A 21 -0.40 -4.69 -7.37
N ILE A 22 -0.86 -3.46 -7.12
CA ILE A 22 -2.25 -3.17 -6.83
C ILE A 22 -2.86 -2.46 -8.04
N VAL A 23 -3.95 -3.04 -8.55
CA VAL A 23 -4.83 -2.38 -9.51
C VAL A 23 -5.97 -1.74 -8.72
N PRO A 24 -6.22 -0.43 -8.86
CA PRO A 24 -7.35 0.22 -8.21
C PRO A 24 -8.69 -0.39 -8.63
N ASP A 25 -9.57 -0.62 -7.66
CA ASP A 25 -10.91 -1.20 -7.84
C ASP A 25 -11.87 -0.58 -6.80
N ASP A 26 -13.06 -0.17 -7.23
CA ASP A 26 -14.07 0.41 -6.34
C ASP A 26 -14.89 -0.63 -5.58
N ALA A 27 -14.95 -1.87 -6.08
CA ALA A 27 -15.80 -2.95 -5.58
C ALA A 27 -15.03 -4.07 -4.87
N ALA A 28 -13.76 -4.29 -5.23
CA ALA A 28 -12.96 -5.37 -4.67
C ALA A 28 -11.98 -4.90 -3.58
N ASP A 29 -11.95 -5.60 -2.45
CA ASP A 29 -10.90 -5.44 -1.45
C ASP A 29 -9.62 -6.18 -1.85
N LEU A 30 -8.49 -5.70 -1.33
CA LEU A 30 -7.20 -6.37 -1.43
C LEU A 30 -7.26 -7.69 -0.66
N ALA A 31 -6.70 -8.75 -1.24
CA ALA A 31 -6.63 -10.07 -0.60
C ALA A 31 -5.83 -10.06 0.72
N THR A 32 -4.94 -9.09 0.91
CA THR A 32 -4.18 -8.88 2.14
C THR A 32 -3.95 -7.39 2.33
N ALA A 33 -4.25 -6.87 3.52
CA ALA A 33 -3.96 -5.48 3.85
C ALA A 33 -2.43 -5.29 4.01
N PRO A 34 -1.76 -4.53 3.13
CA PRO A 34 -0.33 -4.31 3.23
C PRO A 34 0.02 -3.47 4.47
N ARG A 35 1.30 -3.44 4.82
CA ARG A 35 1.85 -2.58 5.88
C ARG A 35 2.16 -1.17 5.36
N ALA A 36 2.46 -1.06 4.07
CA ALA A 36 2.68 0.20 3.37
C ALA A 36 2.31 0.11 1.89
N LEU A 37 2.11 1.27 1.25
CA LEU A 37 1.97 1.41 -0.19
C LEU A 37 3.17 2.17 -0.76
N PHE A 38 3.76 1.66 -1.84
CA PHE A 38 4.69 2.43 -2.67
C PHE A 38 3.95 2.99 -3.88
N VAL A 39 4.17 4.28 -4.18
CA VAL A 39 3.51 4.99 -5.28
C VAL A 39 4.54 5.27 -6.38
N GLY A 40 4.54 4.47 -7.44
CA GLY A 40 5.52 4.60 -8.52
C GLY A 40 5.27 5.79 -9.46
N GLN A 41 4.01 6.17 -9.67
CA GLN A 41 3.62 7.40 -10.35
C GLN A 41 2.72 8.22 -9.44
N GLY A 42 3.09 9.48 -9.23
CA GLY A 42 2.35 10.40 -8.37
C GLY A 42 0.98 10.79 -8.90
N GLY A 43 0.16 11.33 -8.01
CA GLY A 43 -1.23 11.70 -8.24
C GLY A 43 -2.03 11.57 -6.95
N ASP A 44 -3.35 11.61 -7.07
CA ASP A 44 -4.27 11.39 -5.96
C ASP A 44 -4.42 9.89 -5.71
N LEU A 45 -4.52 9.50 -4.45
CA LEU A 45 -4.65 8.11 -4.03
C LEU A 45 -5.84 7.98 -3.07
N ALA A 46 -6.96 7.46 -3.58
CA ALA A 46 -8.17 7.21 -2.82
C ALA A 46 -8.13 5.80 -2.22
N LEU A 47 -8.27 5.71 -0.90
CA LEU A 47 -8.11 4.48 -0.13
C LEU A 47 -9.31 4.25 0.78
N THR A 48 -9.62 2.98 1.01
CA THR A 48 -10.31 2.55 2.23
C THR A 48 -9.28 1.88 3.13
N LEU A 49 -9.12 2.38 4.35
CA LEU A 49 -8.14 1.92 5.32
C LEU A 49 -8.71 0.77 6.17
N LEU A 50 -7.82 -0.04 6.74
CA LEU A 50 -8.18 -1.18 7.59
C LEU A 50 -9.02 -0.77 8.82
N GLY A 51 -8.91 0.48 9.26
CA GLY A 51 -9.74 1.04 10.34
C GLY A 51 -11.17 1.41 9.92
N GLY A 52 -11.52 1.33 8.63
CA GLY A 52 -12.84 1.65 8.08
C GLY A 52 -12.93 3.02 7.39
N ASP A 53 -11.96 3.91 7.60
CA ASP A 53 -11.96 5.24 6.99
C ASP A 53 -11.77 5.17 5.47
N THR A 54 -12.53 6.00 4.75
CA THR A 54 -12.30 6.25 3.32
C THR A 54 -11.76 7.67 3.14
N VAL A 55 -10.58 7.79 2.53
CA VAL A 55 -9.83 9.05 2.43
C VAL A 55 -9.09 9.14 1.11
N THR A 56 -8.89 10.35 0.61
CA THR A 56 -8.03 10.62 -0.54
C THR A 56 -6.78 11.35 -0.08
N PHE A 57 -5.63 10.76 -0.35
CA PHE A 57 -4.33 11.43 -0.23
C PHE A 57 -4.10 12.20 -1.52
N GLY A 58 -4.17 13.52 -1.46
CA GLY A 58 -4.00 14.38 -2.64
C GLY A 58 -2.53 14.60 -3.00
N ASN A 59 -2.22 14.70 -4.29
CA ASN A 59 -0.89 15.03 -4.81
C ASN A 59 0.26 14.20 -4.21
N VAL A 60 0.05 12.89 -4.04
CA VAL A 60 1.11 12.00 -3.57
C VAL A 60 2.27 12.01 -4.57
N PRO A 61 3.50 12.35 -4.15
CA PRO A 61 4.64 12.35 -5.06
C PRO A 61 4.98 10.94 -5.58
N ALA A 62 5.51 10.84 -6.80
CA ALA A 62 6.13 9.61 -7.28
C ALA A 62 7.32 9.20 -6.39
N GLY A 63 7.48 7.91 -6.14
CA GLY A 63 8.49 7.37 -5.23
C GLY A 63 8.09 7.39 -3.75
N SER A 64 6.88 7.84 -3.41
CA SER A 64 6.43 7.90 -2.01
C SER A 64 6.20 6.52 -1.41
N LEU A 65 6.62 6.35 -0.16
CA LEU A 65 6.28 5.22 0.69
C LEU A 65 5.30 5.68 1.76
N LEU A 66 4.05 5.23 1.67
CA LEU A 66 2.98 5.57 2.61
C LEU A 66 2.79 4.42 3.61
N PRO A 67 3.11 4.59 4.91
CA PRO A 67 2.94 3.55 5.93
C PRO A 67 1.47 3.47 6.39
N VAL A 68 0.57 3.22 5.45
CA VAL A 68 -0.86 3.09 5.68
C VAL A 68 -1.32 1.68 5.33
N ARG A 69 -2.26 1.16 6.12
CA ARG A 69 -2.83 -0.17 5.92
C ARG A 69 -4.15 -0.04 5.18
N ALA A 70 -4.10 -0.08 3.85
CA ALA A 70 -5.29 -0.05 3.02
C ALA A 70 -5.95 -1.44 2.92
N ILE A 71 -7.27 -1.49 2.91
CA ILE A 71 -8.03 -2.68 2.47
C ILE A 71 -8.54 -2.53 1.04
N ARG A 72 -8.60 -1.30 0.52
CA ARG A 72 -8.96 -1.01 -0.87
C ARG A 72 -8.17 0.18 -1.39
N VAL A 73 -7.69 0.07 -2.62
CA VAL A 73 -7.29 1.24 -3.43
C VAL A 73 -8.41 1.46 -4.41
N ARG A 74 -9.13 2.57 -4.28
CA ARG A 74 -10.34 2.85 -5.05
C ARG A 74 -9.95 3.30 -6.46
N ALA A 75 -10.67 2.84 -7.47
CA ALA A 75 -10.49 3.34 -8.84
C ALA A 75 -10.98 4.79 -8.96
N SER A 76 -12.15 5.08 -8.39
CA SER A 76 -12.68 6.42 -8.22
C SER A 76 -11.76 7.29 -7.37
N GLY A 77 -11.35 8.44 -7.91
CA GLY A 77 -10.52 9.42 -7.20
C GLY A 77 -9.04 9.06 -7.09
N THR A 78 -8.57 7.99 -7.74
CA THR A 78 -7.13 7.66 -7.82
C THR A 78 -6.57 8.01 -9.20
N THR A 79 -5.60 8.93 -9.23
CA THR A 79 -4.80 9.26 -10.42
C THR A 79 -3.35 8.83 -10.30
N ALA A 80 -2.90 8.49 -9.09
CA ALA A 80 -1.64 7.79 -8.85
C ALA A 80 -1.66 6.39 -9.49
N ALA A 81 -0.50 5.92 -9.94
CA ALA A 81 -0.38 4.62 -10.59
C ALA A 81 0.93 3.91 -10.18
N ARG A 82 1.13 2.69 -10.72
CA ARG A 82 2.27 1.82 -10.37
C ARG A 82 2.37 1.63 -8.85
N ILE A 83 1.23 1.27 -8.24
CA ILE A 83 1.08 1.13 -6.80
C ILE A 83 1.49 -0.29 -6.40
N LEU A 84 2.33 -0.40 -5.37
CA LEU A 84 2.68 -1.68 -4.77
C LEU A 84 2.22 -1.73 -3.31
N GLY A 85 1.59 -2.83 -2.90
CA GLY A 85 1.40 -3.16 -1.49
C GLY A 85 2.61 -3.91 -0.96
N LEU A 86 3.09 -3.55 0.24
CA LEU A 86 4.32 -4.06 0.84
C LEU A 86 4.05 -4.66 2.23
N TRP A 87 4.57 -5.86 2.53
CA TRP A 87 4.47 -6.49 3.86
C TRP A 87 5.56 -7.50 4.19
#